data_AF-E1Y8M3-F1
#
_entry.id   AF-E1Y8M3-F1
#
_cell.length_a   1.000
_cell.length_b   1.000
_cell.length_c   1.000
_cell.angle_alpha   90.00
_cell.angle_beta   90.00
_cell.angle_gamma   90.00
#
_symmetry.space_group_name_H-M   'P 1'
#
loop_
_entity.id
_entity.type
_entity.pdbx_description
1 polymer ?
#
loop_
_entity_poly.entity_id
_entity_poly.type
_entity_poly.pdbx_seq_one_letter_code
_entity_poly.pdbx_strand_id
1 'polypeptide(L)'
;MNFFKEWGKFMMMGAKAHAKWELDVSNVILGDKKRLVILGLLIIPIIFGGFAFAEQIGTALPEFLGGKTAYSPAFFTPGIFVASILIGICAGLITGCIGAGGGFIIAPALMSAGIKGILAVGTDLFHIFAKAIMGSVLHRKLGNISVALGLIFILGSIIGATTGGVINRVIYDINPILSDAFITVIYVFMLGILGAYSLYDFLQARKSSGAEDSAHGGKSEGADIGSLPQKLQSYNIPPMITFDEGLVPGGRKISWVFLV
;
A
#
# COMPACT_ATOMS: atom_id res chain seq x y z
N MET A 1 30.80 -36.92 7.61
CA MET A 1 30.30 -36.46 8.92
C MET A 1 30.57 -34.98 9.24
N ASN A 2 31.58 -34.33 8.62
CA ASN A 2 31.85 -32.90 8.83
C ASN A 2 30.86 -31.95 8.16
N PHE A 3 30.28 -32.34 7.01
CA PHE A 3 29.31 -31.53 6.28
C PHE A 3 28.10 -31.11 7.14
N PHE A 4 27.48 -32.03 7.87
CA PHE A 4 26.34 -31.70 8.74
C PHE A 4 26.71 -30.78 9.91
N LYS A 5 27.94 -30.86 10.42
CA LYS A 5 28.44 -29.95 11.47
C LYS A 5 28.74 -28.55 10.92
N GLU A 6 29.33 -28.46 9.74
CA GLU A 6 29.59 -27.18 9.05
C GLU A 6 28.29 -26.51 8.61
N TRP A 7 27.35 -27.29 8.06
CA TRP A 7 26.00 -26.84 7.73
C TRP A 7 25.25 -26.31 8.95
N GLY A 8 25.29 -27.04 10.08
CA GLY A 8 24.69 -26.58 11.33
C GLY A 8 25.32 -25.29 11.86
N LYS A 9 26.64 -25.14 11.76
CA LYS A 9 27.35 -23.90 12.12
C LYS A 9 26.98 -22.73 11.21
N PHE A 10 26.86 -22.97 9.91
CA PHE A 10 26.45 -21.98 8.93
C PHE A 10 25.03 -21.48 9.20
N MET A 11 24.07 -22.40 9.38
CA MET A 11 22.68 -22.07 9.72
C MET A 11 22.58 -21.29 11.03
N MET A 12 23.34 -21.69 12.05
CA MET A 12 23.38 -20.98 13.34
C MET A 12 24.00 -19.59 13.23
N MET A 13 25.04 -19.41 12.40
CA MET A 13 25.59 -18.07 12.11
C MET A 13 24.59 -17.20 11.37
N GLY A 14 23.90 -17.74 10.36
CA GLY A 14 22.85 -17.05 9.63
C GLY A 14 21.71 -16.59 10.54
N ALA A 15 21.22 -17.50 11.39
CA ALA A 15 20.17 -17.18 12.36
C ALA A 15 20.60 -16.08 13.36
N LYS A 16 21.85 -16.12 13.86
CA LYS A 16 22.39 -15.07 14.75
C LYS A 16 22.54 -13.74 14.04
N ALA A 17 23.00 -13.73 12.78
CA ALA A 17 23.13 -12.52 11.99
C ALA A 17 21.76 -11.89 11.70
N HIS A 18 20.76 -12.70 11.35
CA HIS A 18 19.39 -12.24 11.13
C HIS A 18 18.76 -11.69 12.41
N ALA A 19 18.90 -12.40 13.54
CA ALA A 19 18.39 -11.93 14.83
C ALA A 19 19.07 -10.62 15.28
N LYS A 20 20.37 -10.47 15.02
CA LYS A 20 21.10 -9.23 15.30
C LYS A 20 20.61 -8.08 14.41
N TRP A 21 20.41 -8.34 13.12
CA TRP A 21 19.84 -7.36 12.20
C TRP A 21 18.44 -6.92 12.63
N GLU A 22 17.55 -7.86 13.00
CA GLU A 22 16.22 -7.52 13.51
C GLU A 22 16.28 -6.69 14.80
N LEU A 23 17.18 -7.04 15.73
CA LEU A 23 17.40 -6.25 16.94
C LEU A 23 17.90 -4.86 16.62
N ASP A 24 18.86 -4.74 15.71
CA ASP A 24 19.43 -3.45 15.31
C ASP A 24 18.37 -2.59 14.61
N VAL A 25 17.58 -3.16 13.69
CA VAL A 25 16.48 -2.47 12.97
C VAL A 25 15.34 -2.07 13.91
N SER A 26 14.93 -2.94 14.81
CA SER A 26 13.84 -2.68 15.77
C SER A 26 14.23 -1.60 16.78
N ASN A 27 15.50 -1.58 17.20
CA ASN A 27 16.03 -0.56 18.12
C ASN A 27 16.43 0.75 17.45
N VAL A 28 16.35 0.90 16.13
CA VAL A 28 16.68 2.18 15.46
C VAL A 28 15.84 3.34 16.00
N ILE A 29 14.55 3.10 16.26
CA ILE A 29 13.64 4.16 16.73
C ILE A 29 13.74 4.32 18.26
N LEU A 30 13.73 3.21 19.00
CA LEU A 30 13.73 3.22 20.47
C LEU A 30 15.11 3.53 21.09
N GLY A 31 16.20 3.29 20.35
CA GLY A 31 17.57 3.51 20.83
C GLY A 31 18.10 4.94 20.66
N ASP A 32 17.50 5.73 19.78
CA ASP A 32 17.95 7.10 19.50
C ASP A 32 17.03 8.13 20.19
N LYS A 33 17.57 8.80 21.21
CA LYS A 33 16.85 9.85 21.96
C LYS A 33 16.29 10.95 21.04
N LYS A 34 16.94 11.28 19.93
CA LYS A 34 16.44 12.29 18.99
C LYS A 34 15.22 11.78 18.24
N ARG A 35 15.22 10.51 17.81
CA ARG A 35 14.09 9.89 17.11
C ARG A 35 12.90 9.67 18.05
N LEU A 36 13.15 9.28 19.29
CA LEU A 36 12.13 9.21 20.34
C LEU A 36 11.50 10.58 20.63
N VAL A 37 12.31 11.64 20.71
CA VAL A 37 11.80 13.01 20.89
C VAL A 37 10.97 13.44 19.67
N ILE A 38 11.42 13.17 18.45
CA ILE A 38 10.64 13.46 17.22
C ILE A 38 9.31 12.70 17.24
N LEU A 39 9.32 11.40 17.61
CA LEU A 39 8.12 10.59 17.72
C LEU A 39 7.16 11.15 18.78
N GLY A 40 7.68 11.51 19.95
CA GLY A 40 6.91 12.18 21.00
C GLY A 40 6.31 13.49 20.51
N LEU A 41 7.09 14.31 19.80
CA LEU A 41 6.65 15.58 19.24
C LEU A 41 5.57 15.41 18.16
N LEU A 42 5.63 14.35 17.36
CA LEU A 42 4.57 13.99 16.40
C LEU A 42 3.27 13.51 17.07
N ILE A 43 3.36 12.95 18.28
CA ILE A 43 2.20 12.53 19.08
C ILE A 43 1.54 13.72 19.78
N ILE A 44 2.29 14.78 20.09
CA ILE A 44 1.76 15.99 20.76
C ILE A 44 0.57 16.61 20.01
N PRO A 45 0.60 16.85 18.68
CA PRO A 45 -0.56 17.35 17.94
C PRO A 45 -1.78 16.43 18.00
N ILE A 46 -1.59 15.11 18.12
CA ILE A 46 -2.69 14.15 18.21
C ILE A 46 -3.34 14.23 19.59
N ILE A 47 -2.53 14.28 20.66
CA ILE A 47 -3.04 14.36 22.03
C ILE A 47 -3.59 15.77 22.33
N PHE A 48 -2.81 16.81 22.03
CA PHE A 48 -3.17 18.20 22.30
C PHE A 48 -4.24 18.70 21.33
N GLY A 49 -4.20 18.30 20.05
CA GLY A 49 -5.29 18.51 19.10
C GLY A 49 -6.56 17.74 19.45
N GLY A 50 -6.43 16.53 20.00
CA GLY A 50 -7.56 15.76 20.50
C GLY A 50 -8.22 16.35 21.74
N PHE A 51 -7.44 16.95 22.66
CA PHE A 51 -7.96 17.49 23.92
C PHE A 51 -8.27 19.00 23.91
N ALA A 52 -7.38 19.84 23.39
CA ALA A 52 -7.52 21.31 23.45
C ALA A 52 -8.42 21.88 22.35
N PHE A 53 -8.63 21.10 21.28
CA PHE A 53 -9.27 21.56 20.06
C PHE A 53 -10.55 20.76 19.73
N ALA A 54 -10.93 19.77 20.54
CA ALA A 54 -12.16 19.02 20.38
C ALA A 54 -13.41 19.92 20.38
N GLU A 55 -13.42 20.97 21.23
CA GLU A 55 -14.56 21.88 21.36
C GLU A 55 -14.49 23.05 20.35
N GLN A 56 -13.30 23.62 20.14
CA GLN A 56 -13.12 24.83 19.34
C GLN A 56 -12.96 24.55 17.83
N ILE A 57 -12.41 23.39 17.43
CA ILE A 57 -12.46 22.99 16.03
C ILE A 57 -13.86 22.44 15.72
N GLY A 58 -14.65 21.92 16.67
CA GLY A 58 -16.02 21.43 16.40
C GLY A 58 -16.93 22.45 15.70
N THR A 59 -16.69 23.75 15.88
CA THR A 59 -17.44 24.86 15.24
C THR A 59 -16.82 25.39 13.94
N ALA A 60 -15.50 25.18 13.70
CA ALA A 60 -14.77 25.63 12.49
C ALA A 60 -14.39 24.50 11.50
N LEU A 61 -14.33 23.24 11.97
CA LEU A 61 -14.29 22.00 11.17
C LEU A 61 -15.35 22.00 10.06
N PRO A 62 -16.60 22.45 10.31
CA PRO A 62 -17.64 22.55 9.30
C PRO A 62 -17.25 23.29 8.01
N GLU A 63 -16.37 24.28 8.14
CA GLU A 63 -16.00 25.18 7.04
C GLU A 63 -14.80 24.67 6.25
N PHE A 64 -13.87 23.95 6.91
CA PHE A 64 -12.65 23.41 6.29
C PHE A 64 -12.74 21.92 5.91
N LEU A 65 -13.50 21.12 6.65
CA LEU A 65 -13.64 19.66 6.49
C LEU A 65 -15.06 19.24 6.03
N GLY A 66 -15.95 20.21 5.79
CA GLY A 66 -17.34 20.01 5.43
C GLY A 66 -18.26 20.07 6.66
N GLY A 67 -19.44 20.66 6.48
CA GLY A 67 -20.32 21.11 7.54
C GLY A 67 -21.04 20.01 8.30
N LYS A 68 -22.27 20.28 8.75
CA LYS A 68 -23.27 19.23 9.03
C LYS A 68 -23.63 18.40 7.77
N THR A 69 -22.97 18.71 6.65
CA THR A 69 -22.92 18.03 5.35
C THR A 69 -21.61 17.28 5.11
N ALA A 70 -20.58 17.45 5.95
CA ALA A 70 -19.49 16.48 5.99
C ALA A 70 -20.09 15.13 6.26
N TYR A 71 -19.48 14.12 5.66
CA TYR A 71 -19.76 12.72 5.84
C TYR A 71 -19.55 12.31 7.31
N SER A 72 -20.37 12.80 8.24
CA SER A 72 -20.25 12.44 9.64
C SER A 72 -20.55 10.94 9.75
N PRO A 73 -19.80 10.19 10.59
CA PRO A 73 -20.11 8.79 10.85
C PRO A 73 -21.58 8.71 11.30
N ALA A 74 -22.34 7.81 10.68
CA ALA A 74 -23.79 7.72 10.91
C ALA A 74 -24.12 7.52 12.40
N PHE A 75 -23.21 6.89 13.17
CA PHE A 75 -23.30 6.70 14.61
C PHE A 75 -21.88 6.55 15.19
N PHE A 76 -21.48 7.36 16.18
CA PHE A 76 -20.27 7.11 16.98
C PHE A 76 -20.65 6.24 18.18
N THR A 77 -20.60 4.92 18.00
CA THR A 77 -20.81 3.96 19.09
C THR A 77 -19.44 3.46 19.56
N PRO A 78 -19.21 3.28 20.87
CA PRO A 78 -17.96 2.71 21.38
C PRO A 78 -17.57 1.38 20.71
N GLY A 79 -18.56 0.58 20.29
CA GLY A 79 -18.34 -0.65 19.52
C GLY A 79 -17.69 -0.44 18.15
N ILE A 80 -18.11 0.58 17.39
CA ILE A 80 -17.50 0.90 16.09
C ILE A 80 -16.07 1.38 16.29
N PHE A 81 -15.81 2.18 17.33
CA PHE A 81 -14.47 2.65 17.67
C PHE A 81 -13.51 1.50 17.96
N VAL A 82 -13.92 0.55 18.82
CA VAL A 82 -13.11 -0.65 19.12
C VAL A 82 -12.93 -1.52 17.86
N ALA A 83 -13.99 -1.70 17.06
CA ALA A 83 -13.90 -2.44 15.81
C ALA A 83 -12.91 -1.81 14.82
N SER A 84 -12.91 -0.48 14.65
CA SER A 84 -11.97 0.23 13.79
C SER A 84 -10.52 0.07 14.25
N ILE A 85 -10.26 0.07 15.56
CA ILE A 85 -8.92 -0.19 16.12
C ILE A 85 -8.48 -1.61 15.77
N LEU A 86 -9.34 -2.61 15.99
CA LEU A 86 -9.03 -4.01 15.67
C LEU A 86 -8.78 -4.21 14.18
N ILE A 87 -9.60 -3.60 13.31
CA ILE A 87 -9.41 -3.60 11.86
C ILE A 87 -8.06 -2.98 11.50
N GLY A 88 -7.73 -1.83 12.09
CA GLY A 88 -6.44 -1.16 11.86
C GLY A 88 -5.24 -2.01 12.28
N ILE A 89 -5.31 -2.69 13.43
CA ILE A 89 -4.27 -3.61 13.89
C ILE A 89 -4.13 -4.80 12.94
N CYS A 90 -5.24 -5.49 12.64
CA CYS A 90 -5.22 -6.66 11.76
C CYS A 90 -4.73 -6.31 10.35
N ALA A 91 -5.25 -5.23 9.77
CA ALA A 91 -4.81 -4.76 8.46
C ALA A 91 -3.35 -4.30 8.50
N GLY A 92 -2.91 -3.63 9.56
CA GLY A 92 -1.51 -3.25 9.77
C GLY A 92 -0.59 -4.47 9.76
N LEU A 93 -0.93 -5.52 10.50
CA LEU A 93 -0.16 -6.76 10.56
C LEU A 93 -0.14 -7.48 9.20
N ILE A 94 -1.29 -7.67 8.56
CA ILE A 94 -1.38 -8.34 7.26
C ILE A 94 -0.55 -7.59 6.20
N THR A 95 -0.64 -6.27 6.20
CA THR A 95 0.08 -5.43 5.22
C THR A 95 1.57 -5.37 5.50
N GLY A 96 1.97 -5.40 6.76
CA GLY A 96 3.37 -5.55 7.15
C GLY A 96 3.95 -6.89 6.69
N CYS A 97 3.21 -7.99 6.85
CA CYS A 97 3.67 -9.32 6.46
C CYS A 97 3.69 -9.55 4.95
N ILE A 98 2.66 -9.11 4.23
CA ILE A 98 2.51 -9.35 2.78
C ILE A 98 3.26 -8.28 1.97
N GLY A 99 3.50 -7.09 2.53
CA GLY A 99 4.06 -5.95 1.80
C GLY A 99 3.11 -5.36 0.75
N ALA A 100 1.92 -5.92 0.57
CA ALA A 100 0.88 -5.37 -0.29
C ALA A 100 0.22 -4.18 0.41
N GLY A 101 0.02 -3.07 -0.32
CA GLY A 101 -0.35 -1.74 0.20
C GLY A 101 -1.68 -1.59 0.97
N GLY A 102 -2.32 -2.65 1.44
CA GLY A 102 -3.37 -2.63 2.47
C GLY A 102 -4.74 -2.11 2.12
N GLY A 103 -4.85 -1.28 1.08
CA GLY A 103 -6.12 -0.65 0.73
C GLY A 103 -7.22 -1.60 0.32
N PHE A 104 -6.85 -2.81 -0.09
CA PHE A 104 -7.80 -3.85 -0.45
C PHE A 104 -8.52 -4.47 0.76
N ILE A 105 -8.01 -4.33 1.98
CA ILE A 105 -8.62 -4.90 3.19
C ILE A 105 -9.35 -3.83 4.00
N ILE A 106 -8.73 -2.66 4.15
CA ILE A 106 -9.19 -1.64 5.12
C ILE A 106 -10.55 -1.07 4.72
N ALA A 107 -10.70 -0.59 3.48
CA ALA A 107 -11.95 0.02 3.05
C ALA A 107 -13.16 -0.96 3.14
N PRO A 108 -13.10 -2.20 2.62
CA PRO A 108 -14.20 -3.17 2.79
C PRO A 108 -14.47 -3.56 4.24
N ALA A 109 -13.43 -3.69 5.08
CA ALA A 109 -13.58 -4.03 6.49
C ALA A 109 -14.27 -2.92 7.27
N LEU A 110 -13.90 -1.65 7.03
CA LEU A 110 -14.56 -0.50 7.64
C LEU A 110 -16.03 -0.38 7.18
N MET A 111 -16.30 -0.62 5.90
CA MET A 111 -17.67 -0.62 5.36
C MET A 111 -18.54 -1.70 6.01
N SER A 112 -17.96 -2.89 6.24
CA SER A 112 -18.64 -4.00 6.93
C SER A 112 -18.88 -3.71 8.41
N ALA A 113 -18.08 -2.83 9.03
CA ALA A 113 -18.31 -2.31 10.39
C ALA A 113 -19.38 -1.20 10.45
N GLY A 114 -20.02 -0.86 9.32
CA GLY A 114 -21.09 0.15 9.24
C GLY A 114 -20.61 1.57 8.96
N ILE A 115 -19.34 1.75 8.55
CA ILE A 115 -18.79 3.04 8.17
C ILE A 115 -19.15 3.32 6.71
N LYS A 116 -19.67 4.52 6.42
CA LYS A 116 -19.99 4.94 5.05
C LYS A 116 -18.78 4.76 4.12
N GLY A 117 -19.00 4.26 2.91
CA GLY A 117 -17.94 3.91 1.96
C GLY A 117 -17.03 5.09 1.63
N ILE A 118 -17.60 6.28 1.44
CA ILE A 118 -16.81 7.50 1.19
C ILE A 118 -15.84 7.86 2.33
N LEU A 119 -16.20 7.59 3.59
CA LEU A 119 -15.30 7.76 4.73
C LEU A 119 -14.25 6.67 4.79
N ALA A 120 -14.66 5.43 4.54
CA ALA A 120 -13.77 4.28 4.53
C ALA A 120 -12.65 4.45 3.48
N VAL A 121 -13.01 4.85 2.25
CA VAL A 121 -12.06 5.10 1.16
C VAL A 121 -11.14 6.28 1.47
N GLY A 122 -11.67 7.39 2.01
CA GLY A 122 -10.85 8.54 2.39
C GLY A 122 -9.86 8.22 3.51
N THR A 123 -10.29 7.46 4.53
CA THR A 123 -9.44 7.03 5.65
C THR A 123 -8.33 6.10 5.17
N ASP A 124 -8.67 5.16 4.30
CA ASP A 124 -7.70 4.23 3.71
C ASP A 124 -6.65 4.96 2.87
N LEU A 125 -7.06 5.94 2.05
CA LEU A 125 -6.15 6.73 1.22
C LEU A 125 -5.14 7.51 2.07
N PHE A 126 -5.59 8.11 3.19
CA PHE A 126 -4.69 8.80 4.12
C PHE A 126 -3.71 7.83 4.79
N HIS A 127 -4.17 6.64 5.15
CA HIS A 127 -3.31 5.59 5.73
C HIS A 127 -2.24 5.11 4.73
N ILE A 128 -2.60 4.87 3.46
CA ILE A 128 -1.65 4.47 2.42
C ILE A 128 -0.65 5.59 2.12
N PHE A 129 -1.10 6.85 2.10
CA PHE A 129 -0.24 8.00 1.85
C PHE A 129 0.95 8.06 2.81
N ALA A 130 0.71 7.88 4.12
CA ALA A 130 1.79 7.88 5.12
C ALA A 130 2.81 6.75 4.89
N LYS A 131 2.33 5.55 4.54
CA LYS A 131 3.20 4.40 4.21
C LYS A 131 3.98 4.62 2.91
N ALA A 132 3.33 5.20 1.90
CA ALA A 132 3.94 5.48 0.61
C ALA A 132 5.12 6.44 0.75
N ILE A 133 5.00 7.51 1.55
CA ILE A 133 6.11 8.44 1.81
C ILE A 133 7.31 7.71 2.41
N MET A 134 7.09 6.91 3.45
CA MET A 134 8.15 6.14 4.10
C MET A 134 8.81 5.16 3.11
N GLY A 135 7.99 4.42 2.36
CA GLY A 135 8.44 3.45 1.36
C GLY A 135 9.24 4.11 0.25
N SER A 136 8.78 5.25 -0.28
CA SER A 136 9.49 6.02 -1.31
C SER A 136 10.82 6.56 -0.81
N VAL A 137 10.90 7.08 0.42
CA VAL A 137 12.18 7.56 0.96
C VAL A 137 13.20 6.42 1.09
N LEU A 138 12.78 5.25 1.56
CA LEU A 138 13.66 4.10 1.72
C LEU A 138 14.15 3.57 0.36
N HIS A 139 13.24 3.36 -0.59
CA HIS A 139 13.59 2.90 -1.94
C HIS A 139 14.42 3.94 -2.71
N ARG A 140 14.22 5.24 -2.45
CA ARG A 140 15.07 6.30 -3.01
C ARG A 140 16.52 6.16 -2.54
N LYS A 141 16.74 5.87 -1.25
CA LYS A 141 18.09 5.65 -0.70
C LYS A 141 18.77 4.42 -1.27
N LEU A 142 18.00 3.42 -1.68
CA LEU A 142 18.48 2.20 -2.31
C LEU A 142 18.76 2.35 -3.81
N GLY A 143 18.41 3.49 -4.43
CA GLY A 143 18.58 3.72 -5.86
C GLY A 143 17.50 3.07 -6.74
N ASN A 144 16.43 2.54 -6.14
CA ASN A 144 15.40 1.76 -6.85
C ASN A 144 14.27 2.61 -7.47
N ILE A 145 14.36 3.94 -7.43
CA ILE A 145 13.27 4.83 -7.89
C ILE A 145 13.64 5.52 -9.19
N SER A 146 12.85 5.24 -10.25
CA SER A 146 12.81 6.07 -11.45
C SER A 146 11.92 7.29 -11.22
N VAL A 147 12.55 8.48 -11.16
CA VAL A 147 11.83 9.75 -10.93
C VAL A 147 10.91 10.11 -12.10
N ALA A 148 11.32 9.78 -13.34
CA ALA A 148 10.51 10.03 -14.54
C ALA A 148 9.21 9.22 -14.53
N LEU A 149 9.27 7.93 -14.18
CA LEU A 149 8.06 7.11 -14.00
C LEU A 149 7.19 7.64 -12.86
N GLY A 150 7.80 7.98 -11.72
CA GLY A 150 7.07 8.49 -10.56
C GLY A 150 6.25 9.75 -10.86
N LEU A 151 6.80 10.69 -11.63
CA LEU A 151 6.11 11.91 -12.04
C LEU A 151 4.85 11.63 -12.87
N ILE A 152 4.94 10.66 -13.77
CA ILE A 152 3.83 10.31 -14.67
C ILE A 152 2.72 9.60 -13.91
N PHE A 153 3.09 8.68 -13.01
CA PHE A 153 2.13 8.05 -12.10
C PHE A 153 1.42 9.08 -11.22
N ILE A 154 2.12 10.12 -10.75
CA ILE A 154 1.50 11.20 -9.97
C ILE A 154 0.43 11.92 -10.81
N LEU A 155 0.75 12.28 -12.06
CA LEU A 155 -0.21 12.95 -12.94
C LEU A 155 -1.44 12.09 -13.22
N GLY A 156 -1.25 10.81 -13.57
CA GLY A 156 -2.36 9.87 -13.76
C GLY A 156 -3.19 9.67 -12.50
N SER A 157 -2.53 9.50 -11.36
CA SER A 157 -3.20 9.34 -10.06
C SER A 157 -4.02 10.56 -9.67
N ILE A 158 -3.53 11.78 -9.92
CA ILE A 158 -4.29 13.02 -9.65
C ILE A 158 -5.55 13.06 -10.50
N ILE A 159 -5.44 12.81 -11.81
CA ILE A 159 -6.59 12.84 -12.73
C ILE A 159 -7.59 11.75 -12.36
N GLY A 160 -7.14 10.52 -12.16
CA GLY A 160 -7.97 9.37 -11.82
C GLY A 160 -8.66 9.52 -10.46
N ALA A 161 -7.92 9.89 -9.41
CA ALA A 161 -8.48 10.08 -8.07
C ALA A 161 -9.47 11.26 -8.03
N THR A 162 -9.17 12.37 -8.71
CA THR A 162 -10.08 13.52 -8.77
C THR A 162 -11.35 13.16 -9.52
N THR A 163 -11.24 12.51 -10.69
CA THR A 163 -12.40 12.13 -11.49
C THR A 163 -13.28 11.11 -10.76
N GLY A 164 -12.67 10.06 -10.19
CA GLY A 164 -13.38 9.06 -9.40
C GLY A 164 -14.05 9.66 -8.15
N GLY A 165 -13.36 10.58 -7.46
CA GLY A 165 -13.90 11.30 -6.31
C GLY A 165 -15.10 12.18 -6.67
N VAL A 166 -15.04 12.90 -7.79
CA VAL A 166 -16.16 13.72 -8.29
C VAL A 166 -17.36 12.84 -8.67
N ILE A 167 -17.13 11.74 -9.39
CA ILE A 167 -18.20 10.79 -9.75
C ILE A 167 -18.87 10.25 -8.49
N ASN A 168 -18.07 9.77 -7.53
CA ASN A 168 -18.62 9.21 -6.29
C ASN A 168 -19.36 10.26 -5.45
N ARG A 169 -18.89 11.51 -5.44
CA ARG A 169 -19.57 12.62 -4.77
C ARG A 169 -20.94 12.90 -5.39
N VAL A 170 -21.03 12.96 -6.72
CA VAL A 170 -22.32 13.14 -7.42
C VAL A 170 -23.28 12.00 -7.09
N ILE A 171 -22.80 10.75 -7.09
CA ILE A 171 -23.62 9.58 -6.73
C ILE A 171 -24.10 9.68 -5.28
N TYR A 172 -23.23 10.10 -4.36
CA TYR A 172 -23.58 10.26 -2.96
C TYR A 172 -24.64 11.34 -2.74
N ASP A 173 -24.52 12.48 -3.41
CA ASP A 173 -25.47 13.60 -3.31
C ASP A 173 -26.87 13.19 -3.81
N ILE A 174 -26.95 12.22 -4.75
CA ILE A 174 -28.21 11.61 -5.18
C ILE A 174 -28.73 10.63 -4.11
N ASN A 175 -27.91 9.67 -3.70
CA ASN A 175 -28.27 8.70 -2.67
C ASN A 175 -27.02 8.09 -2.00
N PRO A 176 -26.85 8.23 -0.67
CA PRO A 176 -25.70 7.66 0.05
C PRO A 176 -25.56 6.14 -0.11
N ILE A 177 -26.69 5.41 -0.15
CA ILE A 177 -26.70 3.95 -0.30
C ILE A 177 -26.18 3.55 -1.68
N LEU A 178 -26.47 4.37 -2.70
CA LEU A 178 -25.99 4.14 -4.07
C LEU A 178 -24.48 4.35 -4.17
N SER A 179 -23.91 5.32 -3.45
CA SER A 179 -22.45 5.51 -3.36
C SER A 179 -21.77 4.33 -2.69
N ASP A 180 -22.31 3.85 -1.56
CA ASP A 180 -21.77 2.68 -0.87
C ASP A 180 -21.83 1.42 -1.75
N ALA A 181 -22.94 1.22 -2.47
CA ALA A 181 -23.08 0.14 -3.45
C ALA A 181 -22.09 0.28 -4.60
N PHE A 182 -21.94 1.49 -5.16
CA PHE A 182 -21.00 1.78 -6.25
C PHE A 182 -19.56 1.46 -5.86
N ILE A 183 -19.12 1.94 -4.69
CA ILE A 183 -17.78 1.64 -4.14
C ILE A 183 -17.63 0.14 -3.95
N THR A 184 -18.59 -0.52 -3.31
CA THR A 184 -18.53 -1.96 -3.04
C THR A 184 -18.43 -2.77 -4.33
N VAL A 185 -19.23 -2.46 -5.36
CA VAL A 185 -19.19 -3.16 -6.65
C VAL A 185 -17.82 -2.99 -7.32
N ILE A 186 -17.27 -1.78 -7.33
CA ILE A 186 -15.93 -1.54 -7.89
C ILE A 186 -14.87 -2.32 -7.12
N TYR A 187 -14.91 -2.31 -5.79
CA TYR A 187 -13.97 -3.08 -4.97
C TYR A 187 -14.10 -4.58 -5.21
N VAL A 188 -15.31 -5.14 -5.21
CA VAL A 188 -15.53 -6.57 -5.47
C VAL A 188 -15.03 -6.96 -6.85
N PHE A 189 -15.30 -6.15 -7.87
CA PHE A 189 -14.82 -6.40 -9.23
C PHE A 189 -13.29 -6.35 -9.31
N MET A 190 -12.68 -5.28 -8.78
CA MET A 190 -11.23 -5.09 -8.80
C MET A 190 -10.50 -6.19 -8.02
N LEU A 191 -10.94 -6.47 -6.79
CA LEU A 191 -10.35 -7.50 -5.94
C LEU A 191 -10.64 -8.91 -6.45
N GLY A 192 -11.80 -9.13 -7.07
CA GLY A 192 -12.15 -10.38 -7.72
C GLY A 192 -11.19 -10.68 -8.88
N ILE A 193 -10.94 -9.70 -9.75
CA ILE A 193 -10.00 -9.85 -10.88
C ILE A 193 -8.58 -10.04 -10.36
N LEU A 194 -8.13 -9.21 -9.43
CA LEU A 194 -6.76 -9.28 -8.90
C LEU A 194 -6.53 -10.61 -8.14
N GLY A 195 -7.51 -11.04 -7.36
CA GLY A 195 -7.51 -12.33 -6.68
C GLY A 195 -7.44 -13.49 -7.67
N ALA A 196 -8.32 -13.50 -8.68
CA ALA A 196 -8.32 -14.54 -9.72
C ALA A 196 -7.00 -14.57 -10.52
N TYR A 197 -6.47 -13.39 -10.87
CA TYR A 197 -5.18 -13.28 -11.56
C TYR A 197 -4.03 -13.82 -10.70
N SER A 198 -3.96 -13.44 -9.43
CA SER A 198 -2.91 -13.93 -8.51
C SER A 198 -2.99 -15.43 -8.28
N LEU A 199 -4.21 -15.99 -8.20
CA LEU A 199 -4.42 -17.43 -8.08
C LEU A 199 -4.02 -18.15 -9.36
N TYR A 200 -4.38 -17.61 -10.52
CA TYR A 200 -3.97 -18.15 -11.81
C TYR A 200 -2.44 -18.17 -11.94
N ASP A 201 -1.78 -17.08 -11.59
CA ASP A 201 -0.32 -16.96 -11.61
C ASP A 201 0.34 -17.97 -10.65
N PHE A 202 -0.18 -18.08 -9.42
CA PHE A 202 0.27 -19.08 -8.45
C PHE A 202 0.14 -20.52 -8.95
N LEU A 203 -1.01 -20.86 -9.55
CA LEU A 203 -1.23 -22.21 -10.11
C LEU A 203 -0.31 -22.48 -11.30
N GLN A 204 -0.05 -21.48 -12.14
CA GLN A 204 0.85 -21.58 -13.27
C GLN A 204 2.32 -21.74 -12.81
N ALA A 205 2.73 -21.00 -11.79
CA ALA A 205 4.05 -21.13 -11.16
C ALA A 205 4.23 -22.51 -10.50
N ARG A 206 3.20 -23.01 -9.81
CA ARG A 206 3.23 -24.36 -9.22
C ARG A 206 3.39 -25.46 -10.28
N LYS A 207 2.77 -25.29 -11.45
CA LYS A 207 2.88 -26.24 -12.57
C LYS A 207 4.27 -26.20 -13.22
N SER A 208 4.93 -25.04 -13.26
CA SER A 208 6.29 -24.92 -13.81
C SER A 208 7.36 -25.39 -12.85
N SER A 209 7.16 -25.33 -11.53
CA SER A 209 8.08 -25.93 -10.54
C SER A 209 8.12 -27.46 -10.55
N GLY A 210 7.21 -28.13 -11.28
CA GLY A 210 7.28 -29.58 -11.53
C GLY A 210 8.19 -29.99 -12.71
N ALA A 211 8.74 -29.02 -13.43
CA ALA A 211 9.66 -29.23 -14.54
C ALA A 211 10.93 -28.38 -14.33
N GLU A 212 12.07 -29.05 -14.14
CA GLU A 212 13.42 -28.50 -13.94
C GLU A 212 13.81 -28.11 -12.51
N ASP A 213 14.05 -29.14 -11.71
CA ASP A 213 14.94 -29.09 -10.56
C ASP A 213 16.39 -29.22 -11.08
N SER A 214 16.93 -28.14 -11.65
CA SER A 214 18.33 -28.04 -12.06
C SER A 214 19.04 -27.07 -11.12
N ALA A 215 19.63 -27.63 -10.06
CA ALA A 215 20.61 -26.95 -9.23
C ALA A 215 21.71 -26.34 -10.13
N HIS A 216 21.83 -25.00 -10.10
CA HIS A 216 22.63 -24.16 -11.02
C HIS A 216 21.94 -23.71 -12.31
N GLY A 217 20.89 -22.92 -12.15
CA GLY A 217 20.29 -22.15 -13.25
C GLY A 217 19.25 -21.19 -12.71
N GLY A 218 19.62 -20.39 -11.70
CA GLY A 218 18.71 -19.46 -11.06
C GLY A 218 18.16 -18.50 -12.11
N LYS A 219 16.87 -18.65 -12.44
CA LYS A 219 16.06 -17.57 -13.01
C LYS A 219 16.34 -16.34 -12.14
N SER A 220 17.01 -15.35 -12.71
CA SER A 220 17.32 -14.13 -11.97
C SER A 220 15.99 -13.43 -11.73
N GLU A 221 15.51 -13.47 -10.48
CA GLU A 221 14.35 -12.69 -10.06
C GLU A 221 14.55 -11.23 -10.51
N GLY A 222 13.76 -10.80 -11.49
CA GLY A 222 13.81 -9.45 -12.05
C GLY A 222 14.20 -9.33 -13.52
N ALA A 223 14.84 -10.33 -14.13
CA ALA A 223 15.23 -10.30 -15.55
C ALA A 223 14.17 -10.90 -16.49
N ASP A 224 13.49 -11.96 -16.05
CA ASP A 224 12.44 -12.61 -16.85
C ASP A 224 11.11 -11.87 -16.70
N ILE A 225 10.73 -11.16 -17.76
CA ILE A 225 9.46 -10.45 -17.87
C ILE A 225 8.34 -11.47 -18.14
N GLY A 226 7.29 -11.49 -17.31
CA GLY A 226 6.09 -12.28 -17.58
C GLY A 226 5.44 -11.95 -18.93
N SER A 227 4.62 -12.86 -19.46
CA SER A 227 4.01 -12.71 -20.80
C SER A 227 3.17 -11.45 -20.99
N LEU A 228 2.58 -10.93 -19.90
CA LEU A 228 1.75 -9.71 -19.91
C LEU A 228 2.59 -8.42 -19.97
N PRO A 229 3.60 -8.20 -19.10
CA PRO A 229 4.48 -7.05 -19.24
C PRO A 229 5.29 -7.04 -20.54
N GLN A 230 5.65 -8.19 -21.13
CA GLN A 230 6.25 -8.22 -22.48
C GLN A 230 5.28 -7.68 -23.54
N LYS A 231 4.01 -8.07 -23.49
CA LYS A 231 2.98 -7.54 -24.39
C LYS A 231 2.78 -6.03 -24.22
N LEU A 232 2.71 -5.53 -22.99
CA LEU A 232 2.57 -4.10 -22.74
C LEU A 232 3.78 -3.29 -23.26
N GLN A 233 5.00 -3.80 -23.09
CA GLN A 233 6.22 -3.16 -23.61
C GLN A 233 6.32 -3.22 -25.15
N SER A 234 5.62 -4.14 -25.80
CA SER A 234 5.59 -4.23 -27.27
C SER A 234 4.79 -3.10 -27.93
N TYR A 235 3.89 -2.45 -27.19
CA TYR A 235 3.10 -1.33 -27.68
C TYR A 235 3.90 -0.01 -27.63
N ASN A 236 4.41 0.41 -28.78
CA ASN A 236 5.22 1.62 -28.94
C ASN A 236 4.39 2.87 -29.24
N ILE A 237 3.54 3.30 -28.31
CA ILE A 237 2.79 4.56 -28.44
C ILE A 237 3.59 5.69 -27.77
N PRO A 238 4.07 6.72 -28.51
CA PRO A 238 4.82 7.83 -27.92
C PRO A 238 3.92 8.73 -27.05
N PRO A 239 4.43 9.34 -25.96
CA PRO A 239 5.82 9.31 -25.48
C PRO A 239 6.17 8.02 -24.71
N MET A 240 7.39 7.52 -24.95
CA MET A 240 7.94 6.32 -24.30
C MET A 240 8.81 6.73 -23.12
N ILE A 241 8.69 6.02 -21.99
CA ILE A 241 9.43 6.33 -20.77
C ILE A 241 10.42 5.20 -20.50
N THR A 242 11.68 5.55 -20.31
CA THR A 242 12.73 4.59 -19.95
C THR A 242 12.83 4.43 -18.44
N PHE A 243 13.15 3.21 -18.01
CA PHE A 243 13.39 2.85 -16.62
C PHE A 243 14.33 1.64 -16.53
N ASP A 244 14.85 1.38 -15.32
CA ASP A 244 15.73 0.23 -15.04
C ASP A 244 17.03 0.17 -15.88
N GLU A 245 17.54 1.32 -16.31
CA GLU A 245 18.78 1.40 -17.12
C GLU A 245 20.01 0.87 -16.38
N GLY A 246 19.99 0.84 -15.05
CA GLY A 246 21.05 0.25 -14.21
C GLY A 246 20.87 -1.24 -13.88
N LEU A 247 19.73 -1.85 -14.21
CA LEU A 247 19.40 -3.24 -13.87
C LEU A 247 19.36 -4.16 -15.09
N VAL A 248 18.98 -3.65 -16.26
CA VAL A 248 18.87 -4.43 -17.50
C VAL A 248 19.67 -3.75 -18.62
N PRO A 249 20.55 -4.47 -19.35
CA PRO A 249 21.28 -3.90 -20.48
C PRO A 249 20.32 -3.32 -21.53
N GLY A 250 20.38 -2.00 -21.77
CA GLY A 250 19.51 -1.28 -22.70
C GLY A 250 18.24 -0.66 -22.09
N GLY A 251 17.98 -0.87 -20.80
CA GLY A 251 16.82 -0.32 -20.08
C GLY A 251 15.47 -0.88 -20.54
N ARG A 252 14.44 -0.74 -19.71
CA ARG A 252 13.06 -1.07 -20.05
C ARG A 252 12.32 0.19 -20.53
N LYS A 253 11.33 0.00 -21.40
CA LYS A 253 10.49 1.09 -21.94
C LYS A 253 9.03 0.74 -21.82
N ILE A 254 8.20 1.71 -21.46
CA ILE A 254 6.74 1.57 -21.46
C ILE A 254 6.09 2.84 -22.02
N SER A 255 4.98 2.68 -22.72
CA SER A 255 4.20 3.83 -23.20
C SER A 255 3.51 4.53 -22.03
N TRP A 256 3.51 5.86 -22.06
CA TRP A 256 2.84 6.72 -21.09
C TRP A 256 1.35 6.41 -20.91
N VAL A 257 0.66 5.97 -21.97
CA VAL A 257 -0.78 5.68 -21.94
C VAL A 257 -1.15 4.57 -20.96
N PHE A 258 -0.24 3.63 -20.70
CA PHE A 258 -0.49 2.56 -19.72
C PHE A 258 -0.21 2.97 -18.27
N LEU A 259 0.30 4.19 -18.05
CA LEU A 259 0.68 4.70 -16.73
C LEU A 259 -0.26 5.79 -16.21
N VAL A 260 -1.20 6.27 -17.03
CA VAL A 260 -2.10 7.40 -16.74
C VAL A 260 -3.55 6.95 -16.68
#